data_AF-A0AA35SJZ8-F1
#
_entry.id   AF-A0AA35SJZ8-F1
#
_cell.length_a   1.000
_cell.length_b   1.000
_cell.length_c   1.000
_cell.angle_alpha   90.00
_cell.angle_beta   90.00
_cell.angle_gamma   90.00
#
_symmetry.space_group_name_H-M   'P 1'
#
loop_
_entity.id
_entity.type
_entity.pdbx_description
1 polymer ?
#
loop_
_entity_poly.entity_id
_entity_poly.type
_entity_poly.pdbx_seq_one_letter_code
_entity_poly.pdbx_strand_id
1 'polypeptide(L)'
;MEEKYADELVVIGVHSAKFPNEKYADNVLMAAQRYELKHPIVNDAEFEVWRQYACRAWPTLMFVDPEGKVIGKHEGELPYEAFDDLLGRMIAEFDEKGMIDRRDLGFAPEAVEESALAFPGKVLADGPGNRLFIADTNHNRIVVTDLDGQAQAVIGSGSEDFVDGDYATAAFNHPQGMELLGDMLYVADTENHAIRRVDLASGTVDTIAGTGEQGNDRRAQGPGREVALSSPWDLTHHAGILYIAMAGIHQLWRLSLSDGVICPHAGTGGENIDNGPLAQATLAQPSGIVVGKDRGDSPILYFADSETSSVRSAGIDPATGRVATLVGIDLFAFGDRDGVEHHVRLQHPIGIEWHQGELFIVDTYNHKIKRILPLTRSVQTVLGSGAMGLHDGESRLATFSEPSGLSFATFDDGREPLLFIADTNNHAIRVADLQAGEVRTLDIHGL
;
A
#
# COMPACT_ATOMS: atom_id res chain seq x y z
N MET A 1 17.13 -1.41 -15.06
CA MET A 1 17.67 -2.38 -16.04
C MET A 1 17.29 -2.02 -17.46
N GLU A 2 16.01 -1.83 -17.76
CA GLU A 2 15.52 -1.43 -19.09
C GLU A 2 16.23 -0.21 -19.65
N GLU A 3 16.41 0.86 -18.85
CA GLU A 3 17.13 2.05 -19.30
C GLU A 3 18.61 1.78 -19.60
N LYS A 4 19.29 0.97 -18.77
CA LYS A 4 20.71 0.66 -18.91
C LYS A 4 21.01 -0.18 -20.15
N TYR A 5 20.11 -1.09 -20.51
CA TYR A 5 20.28 -2.07 -21.59
C TYR A 5 19.20 -1.91 -22.67
N ALA A 6 18.74 -0.68 -22.93
CA ALA A 6 17.59 -0.41 -23.79
C ALA A 6 17.73 -0.94 -25.22
N ASP A 7 18.97 -1.02 -25.72
CA ASP A 7 19.27 -1.50 -27.07
C ASP A 7 19.45 -3.03 -27.13
N GLU A 8 19.63 -3.71 -25.99
CA GLU A 8 19.98 -5.14 -25.91
C GLU A 8 18.98 -6.02 -25.17
N LEU A 9 18.15 -5.43 -24.31
CA LEU A 9 17.24 -6.15 -23.41
C LEU A 9 15.79 -5.79 -23.72
N VAL A 10 14.97 -6.83 -23.89
CA VAL A 10 13.52 -6.70 -23.85
C VAL A 10 13.01 -7.39 -22.60
N VAL A 11 12.31 -6.63 -21.76
CA VAL A 11 11.56 -7.17 -20.62
C VAL A 11 10.12 -7.40 -21.08
N ILE A 12 9.54 -8.55 -20.72
CA ILE A 12 8.11 -8.82 -20.92
C ILE A 12 7.55 -9.25 -19.57
N GLY A 13 6.65 -8.44 -19.02
CA GLY A 13 5.90 -8.78 -17.82
C GLY A 13 4.86 -9.84 -18.16
N VAL A 14 5.02 -11.06 -17.64
CA VAL A 14 3.99 -12.11 -17.76
C VAL A 14 3.16 -12.08 -16.48
N HIS A 15 2.12 -11.26 -16.49
CA HIS A 15 1.25 -11.10 -15.32
C HIS A 15 0.41 -12.36 -15.12
N SER A 16 0.73 -13.12 -14.07
CA SER A 16 0.01 -14.34 -13.69
C SER A 16 -0.70 -14.08 -12.35
N ALA A 17 -2.00 -13.83 -12.42
CA ALA A 17 -2.81 -13.32 -11.31
C ALA A 17 -2.91 -14.27 -10.12
N LYS A 18 -2.59 -13.80 -8.90
CA LYS A 18 -2.85 -14.54 -7.65
C LYS A 18 -4.33 -14.46 -7.28
N PHE A 19 -4.89 -13.26 -7.33
CA PHE A 19 -6.26 -12.92 -6.98
C PHE A 19 -7.18 -12.84 -8.21
N PRO A 20 -8.49 -13.17 -8.06
CA PRO A 20 -9.46 -13.03 -9.14
C PRO A 20 -9.52 -11.63 -9.76
N ASN A 21 -9.41 -10.58 -8.95
CA ASN A 21 -9.43 -9.19 -9.40
C ASN A 21 -8.29 -8.88 -10.40
N GLU A 22 -7.13 -9.50 -10.23
CA GLU A 22 -5.96 -9.26 -11.06
C GLU A 22 -6.04 -9.95 -12.43
N LYS A 23 -7.08 -10.76 -12.69
CA LYS A 23 -7.29 -11.38 -14.00
C LYS A 23 -7.86 -10.42 -15.05
N TYR A 24 -8.53 -9.35 -14.62
CA TYR A 24 -9.17 -8.41 -15.53
C TYR A 24 -8.13 -7.48 -16.16
N ALA A 25 -8.14 -7.38 -17.50
CA ALA A 25 -7.14 -6.61 -18.23
C ALA A 25 -7.11 -5.13 -17.81
N ASP A 26 -8.28 -4.53 -17.54
CA ASP A 26 -8.36 -3.13 -17.09
C ASP A 26 -7.66 -2.92 -15.73
N ASN A 27 -7.77 -3.87 -14.79
CA ASN A 27 -7.04 -3.78 -13.51
C ASN A 27 -5.53 -3.96 -13.70
N VAL A 28 -5.11 -4.84 -14.62
CA VAL A 28 -3.69 -5.00 -14.96
C VAL A 28 -3.14 -3.72 -15.58
N LEU A 29 -3.92 -3.06 -16.46
CA LEU A 29 -3.56 -1.77 -17.03
C LEU A 29 -3.43 -0.70 -15.95
N MET A 30 -4.40 -0.60 -15.02
CA MET A 30 -4.33 0.34 -13.90
C MET A 30 -3.13 0.06 -13.00
N ALA A 31 -2.82 -1.20 -12.70
CA ALA A 31 -1.62 -1.56 -11.95
C ALA A 31 -0.33 -1.20 -12.71
N ALA A 32 -0.28 -1.44 -14.02
CA ALA A 32 0.85 -1.06 -14.85
C ALA A 32 1.08 0.46 -14.88
N GLN A 33 0.01 1.24 -14.94
CA GLN A 33 0.07 2.70 -14.85
C GLN A 33 0.49 3.17 -13.46
N ARG A 34 -0.08 2.58 -12.39
CA ARG A 34 0.25 2.88 -10.99
C ARG A 34 1.70 2.58 -10.63
N TYR A 35 2.27 1.50 -11.17
CA TYR A 35 3.68 1.16 -10.98
C TYR A 35 4.58 1.69 -12.11
N GLU A 36 4.04 2.53 -12.99
CA GLU A 36 4.75 3.22 -14.08
C GLU A 36 5.59 2.28 -14.96
N LEU A 37 5.05 1.08 -15.21
CA LEU A 37 5.70 0.04 -16.00
C LEU A 37 5.73 0.43 -17.48
N LYS A 38 6.93 0.38 -18.07
CA LYS A 38 7.17 0.79 -19.47
C LYS A 38 7.31 -0.39 -20.42
N HIS A 39 7.60 -1.58 -19.89
CA HIS A 39 7.74 -2.79 -20.67
C HIS A 39 6.38 -3.38 -21.08
N PRO A 40 6.32 -4.17 -22.18
CA PRO A 40 5.13 -4.92 -22.55
C PRO A 40 4.67 -5.88 -21.45
N ILE A 41 3.35 -5.95 -21.27
CA ILE A 41 2.72 -6.85 -20.31
C ILE A 41 1.76 -7.78 -21.04
N VAL A 42 1.88 -9.08 -20.77
CA VAL A 42 0.91 -10.10 -21.17
C VAL A 42 0.09 -10.48 -19.94
N ASN A 43 -1.23 -10.35 -20.04
CA ASN A 43 -2.14 -10.85 -19.01
C ASN A 43 -2.36 -12.36 -19.18
N ASP A 44 -1.56 -13.17 -18.46
CA ASP A 44 -1.65 -14.64 -18.40
C ASP A 44 -2.65 -15.10 -17.33
N ALA A 45 -3.89 -14.60 -17.39
CA ALA A 45 -4.94 -14.83 -16.40
C ALA A 45 -5.24 -16.32 -16.11
N GLU A 46 -4.96 -17.19 -17.09
CA GLU A 46 -5.19 -18.63 -17.02
C GLU A 46 -3.91 -19.45 -16.83
N PHE A 47 -2.78 -18.81 -16.51
CA PHE A 47 -1.50 -19.44 -16.19
C PHE A 47 -0.95 -20.34 -17.32
N GLU A 48 -1.24 -20.02 -18.57
CA GLU A 48 -0.75 -20.80 -19.71
C GLU A 48 0.77 -20.68 -19.85
N VAL A 49 1.30 -19.45 -19.85
CA VAL A 49 2.74 -19.19 -19.93
C VAL A 49 3.41 -19.69 -18.67
N TRP A 50 2.86 -19.38 -17.49
CA TRP A 50 3.37 -19.85 -16.20
C TRP A 50 3.58 -21.38 -16.17
N ARG A 51 2.59 -22.15 -16.63
CA ARG A 51 2.68 -23.62 -16.66
C ARG A 51 3.67 -24.11 -17.71
N GLN A 52 3.71 -23.52 -18.90
CA GLN A 52 4.63 -23.91 -19.96
C GLN A 52 6.09 -23.70 -19.55
N TYR A 53 6.36 -22.62 -18.82
CA TYR A 53 7.68 -22.26 -18.31
C TYR A 53 7.98 -22.91 -16.95
N ALA A 54 7.06 -23.71 -16.40
CA ALA A 54 7.21 -24.40 -15.12
C ALA A 54 7.60 -23.47 -13.95
N CYS A 55 7.01 -22.28 -13.91
CA CYS A 55 7.14 -21.31 -12.83
C CYS A 55 6.53 -21.85 -11.53
N ARG A 56 7.09 -21.47 -10.38
CA ARG A 56 6.68 -22.00 -9.06
C ARG A 56 6.65 -20.95 -7.95
N ALA A 57 7.13 -19.74 -8.20
CA ALA A 57 7.21 -18.67 -7.23
C ALA A 57 6.96 -17.33 -7.93
N TRP A 58 6.31 -16.41 -7.21
CA TRP A 58 6.28 -15.01 -7.59
C TRP A 58 7.43 -14.27 -6.87
N PRO A 59 8.18 -13.38 -7.56
CA PRO A 59 8.38 -13.38 -9.01
C PRO A 59 9.23 -14.60 -9.48
N THR A 60 9.18 -14.92 -10.77
CA THR A 60 10.15 -15.80 -11.44
C THR A 60 10.69 -15.06 -12.67
N LEU A 61 12.00 -14.88 -12.76
CA LEU A 61 12.68 -14.31 -13.92
C LEU A 61 13.12 -15.44 -14.87
N MET A 62 12.76 -15.31 -16.14
CA MET A 62 13.17 -16.23 -17.20
C MET A 62 14.10 -15.51 -18.19
N PHE A 63 15.29 -16.07 -18.40
CA PHE A 63 16.29 -15.51 -19.29
C PHE A 63 16.27 -16.24 -20.63
N VAL A 64 15.96 -15.50 -21.70
CA VAL A 64 15.83 -16.00 -23.07
C VAL A 64 16.93 -15.37 -23.95
N ASP A 65 17.65 -16.20 -24.70
CA ASP A 65 18.72 -15.75 -25.58
C ASP A 65 18.19 -15.22 -26.94
N PRO A 66 19.05 -14.61 -27.79
CA PRO A 66 18.62 -14.11 -29.11
C PRO A 66 18.12 -15.18 -30.08
N GLU A 67 18.34 -16.48 -29.82
CA GLU A 67 17.78 -17.57 -30.62
C GLU A 67 16.41 -18.06 -30.08
N GLY A 68 15.93 -17.47 -28.99
CA GLY A 68 14.68 -17.84 -28.33
C GLY A 68 14.81 -19.02 -27.36
N LYS A 69 16.02 -19.39 -26.94
CA LYS A 69 16.25 -20.48 -25.97
C LYS A 69 16.23 -19.95 -24.55
N VAL A 70 15.57 -20.67 -23.65
CA VAL A 70 15.67 -20.42 -22.22
C VAL A 70 17.04 -20.87 -21.73
N ILE A 71 17.84 -19.93 -21.23
CA ILE A 71 19.21 -20.15 -20.78
C ILE A 71 19.40 -19.98 -19.26
N GLY A 72 18.38 -19.46 -18.57
CA GLY A 72 18.40 -19.32 -17.12
C GLY A 72 17.01 -19.10 -16.53
N LYS A 73 16.89 -19.38 -15.23
CA LYS A 73 15.71 -19.10 -14.41
C LYS A 73 16.17 -18.64 -13.02
N HIS A 74 15.52 -17.63 -12.46
CA HIS A 74 15.67 -17.22 -11.06
C HIS A 74 14.29 -17.13 -10.40
N GLU A 75 14.13 -17.70 -9.20
CA GLU A 75 12.88 -17.68 -8.43
C GLU A 75 13.05 -16.78 -7.21
N GLY A 76 12.08 -15.90 -6.97
CA GLY A 76 12.15 -14.84 -5.97
C GLY A 76 12.78 -13.56 -6.49
N GLU A 77 12.86 -12.55 -5.61
CA GLU A 77 13.49 -11.28 -5.91
C GLU A 77 14.99 -11.45 -6.20
N LEU A 78 15.52 -10.59 -7.06
CA LEU A 78 16.93 -10.59 -7.45
C LEU A 78 17.52 -9.19 -7.19
N PRO A 79 18.59 -9.07 -6.38
CA PRO A 79 19.25 -7.79 -6.16
C PRO A 79 19.76 -7.18 -7.47
N TYR A 80 19.67 -5.86 -7.58
CA TYR A 80 20.07 -5.11 -8.77
C TYR A 80 21.47 -5.50 -9.27
N GLU A 81 22.47 -5.51 -8.40
CA GLU A 81 23.87 -5.80 -8.75
C GLU A 81 24.03 -7.22 -9.34
N ALA A 82 23.36 -8.20 -8.75
CA ALA A 82 23.40 -9.59 -9.24
C ALA A 82 22.72 -9.72 -10.61
N PHE A 83 21.63 -8.98 -10.82
CA PHE A 83 20.94 -8.93 -12.11
C PHE A 83 21.80 -8.24 -13.18
N ASP A 84 22.46 -7.14 -12.80
CA ASP A 84 23.31 -6.34 -13.68
C ASP A 84 24.50 -7.14 -14.21
N ASP A 85 25.21 -7.80 -13.29
CA ASP A 85 26.39 -8.62 -13.59
C ASP A 85 26.04 -9.83 -14.47
N LEU A 86 24.84 -10.40 -14.31
CA LEU A 86 24.36 -11.49 -15.13
C LEU A 86 24.07 -11.01 -16.56
N LEU A 87 23.29 -9.95 -16.70
CA LEU A 87 22.91 -9.38 -18.00
C LEU A 87 24.13 -8.88 -18.78
N GLY A 88 25.03 -8.13 -18.13
CA GLY A 88 26.22 -7.58 -18.78
C GLY A 88 27.12 -8.68 -19.38
N ARG A 89 27.29 -9.81 -18.69
CA ARG A 89 28.05 -10.96 -19.22
C ARG A 89 27.35 -11.63 -20.39
N MET A 90 26.03 -11.81 -20.32
CA MET A 90 25.25 -12.38 -21.41
C MET A 90 25.31 -11.50 -22.66
N ILE A 91 25.10 -10.19 -22.50
CA ILE A 91 25.17 -9.22 -23.59
C ILE A 91 26.54 -9.27 -24.25
N ALA A 92 27.63 -9.20 -23.48
CA ALA A 92 28.99 -9.28 -24.04
C ALA A 92 29.22 -10.57 -24.86
N GLU A 93 28.78 -11.73 -24.35
CA GLU A 93 28.94 -13.01 -25.05
C GLU A 93 28.19 -13.04 -26.39
N PHE A 94 26.95 -12.57 -26.45
CA PHE A 94 26.15 -12.59 -27.67
C PHE A 94 26.52 -11.47 -28.65
N ASP A 95 27.07 -10.36 -28.15
CA ASP A 95 27.58 -9.27 -28.98
C ASP A 95 28.86 -9.67 -29.72
N GLU A 96 29.78 -10.39 -29.06
CA GLU A 96 30.98 -10.97 -29.71
C GLU A 96 30.62 -11.92 -30.87
N LYS A 97 29.43 -12.55 -30.79
CA LYS A 97 28.91 -13.45 -31.83
C LYS A 97 28.09 -12.71 -32.91
N GLY A 98 27.85 -11.40 -32.75
CA GLY A 98 27.03 -10.59 -33.66
C GLY A 98 25.55 -10.99 -33.67
N MET A 99 25.04 -11.48 -32.53
CA MET A 99 23.69 -12.05 -32.41
C MET A 99 22.65 -11.08 -31.84
N ILE A 100 23.06 -9.94 -31.30
CA ILE A 100 22.15 -8.95 -30.71
C ILE A 100 21.62 -8.01 -31.79
N ASP A 101 20.31 -8.00 -31.92
CA ASP A 101 19.58 -7.09 -32.80
C ASP A 101 19.11 -5.86 -32.02
N ARG A 102 19.74 -4.72 -32.28
CA ARG A 102 19.50 -3.44 -31.57
C ARG A 102 18.45 -2.55 -32.23
N ARG A 103 17.52 -3.15 -32.96
CA ARG A 103 16.41 -2.40 -33.54
C ARG A 103 15.40 -2.10 -32.45
N ASP A 104 15.02 -0.83 -32.36
CA ASP A 104 13.92 -0.39 -31.52
C ASP A 104 12.63 -1.11 -31.93
N LEU A 105 12.00 -1.78 -30.96
CA LEU A 105 10.75 -2.51 -31.13
C LEU A 105 9.52 -1.60 -31.01
N GLY A 106 9.68 -0.36 -30.55
CA GLY A 106 8.63 0.65 -30.51
C GLY A 106 7.54 0.38 -29.48
N PHE A 107 7.88 -0.24 -28.34
CA PHE A 107 6.94 -0.36 -27.23
C PHE A 107 6.74 1.00 -26.57
N ALA A 108 5.49 1.45 -26.50
CA ALA A 108 5.11 2.65 -25.79
C ALA A 108 4.02 2.31 -24.78
N PRO A 109 4.10 2.81 -23.54
CA PRO A 109 3.01 2.67 -22.58
C PRO A 109 1.77 3.40 -23.10
N GLU A 110 0.60 2.93 -22.66
CA GLU A 110 -0.66 3.63 -22.94
C GLU A 110 -0.65 5.01 -22.26
N ALA A 111 -1.17 6.02 -22.94
CA ALA A 111 -1.20 7.38 -22.41
C ALA A 111 -2.12 7.43 -21.17
N VAL A 112 -1.62 8.03 -20.09
CA VAL A 112 -2.39 8.32 -18.89
C VAL A 112 -2.97 9.73 -19.02
N GLU A 113 -4.27 9.90 -18.76
CA GLU A 113 -4.88 11.23 -18.72
C GLU A 113 -4.43 11.97 -17.45
N GLU A 114 -3.90 13.19 -17.61
CA GLU A 114 -3.59 14.05 -16.48
C GLU A 114 -4.89 14.42 -15.73
N SER A 115 -4.85 14.29 -14.41
CA SER A 115 -5.97 14.63 -13.53
C SER A 115 -5.45 15.30 -12.26
N ALA A 116 -6.37 15.79 -11.41
CA ALA A 116 -6.01 16.51 -10.19
C ALA A 116 -5.23 15.64 -9.19
N LEU A 117 -5.55 14.34 -9.13
CA LEU A 117 -4.89 13.33 -8.33
C LEU A 117 -4.47 12.15 -9.22
N ALA A 118 -3.37 11.48 -8.91
CA ALA A 118 -2.92 10.27 -9.56
C ALA A 118 -2.79 9.16 -8.52
N PHE A 119 -3.68 8.16 -8.63
CA PHE A 119 -3.71 6.97 -7.75
C PHE A 119 -3.56 7.30 -6.26
N PRO A 120 -4.47 8.12 -5.67
CA PRO A 120 -4.36 8.45 -4.25
C PRO A 120 -4.40 7.18 -3.39
N GLY A 121 -3.33 6.92 -2.63
CA GLY A 121 -3.14 5.68 -1.90
C GLY A 121 -3.75 5.69 -0.49
N LYS A 122 -3.77 6.85 0.17
CA LYS A 122 -4.32 7.02 1.53
C LYS A 122 -4.91 8.41 1.71
N VAL A 123 -5.81 8.52 2.69
CA VAL A 123 -6.46 9.76 3.07
C VAL A 123 -6.54 9.83 4.59
N LEU A 124 -6.36 11.02 5.16
CA LEU A 124 -6.44 11.29 6.60
C LEU A 124 -7.27 12.55 6.83
N ALA A 125 -8.35 12.44 7.59
CA ALA A 125 -9.25 13.55 7.88
C ALA A 125 -8.97 14.14 9.28
N ASP A 126 -8.86 15.46 9.34
CA ASP A 126 -8.83 16.25 10.57
C ASP A 126 -10.10 17.09 10.63
N GLY A 127 -11.13 16.50 11.25
CA GLY A 127 -12.45 17.12 11.37
C GLY A 127 -12.45 18.45 12.14
N PRO A 128 -11.85 18.54 13.35
CA PRO A 128 -11.78 19.79 14.10
C PRO A 128 -11.00 20.89 13.37
N GLY A 129 -9.95 20.54 12.64
CA GLY A 129 -9.17 21.48 11.83
C GLY A 129 -9.80 21.83 10.48
N ASN A 130 -10.87 21.15 10.06
CA ASN A 130 -11.43 21.22 8.70
C ASN A 130 -10.36 21.00 7.63
N ARG A 131 -9.56 19.94 7.77
CA ARG A 131 -8.48 19.58 6.84
C ARG A 131 -8.60 18.13 6.39
N LEU A 132 -8.23 17.87 5.16
CA LEU A 132 -8.08 16.56 4.57
C LEU A 132 -6.69 16.44 3.94
N PHE A 133 -5.92 15.47 4.40
CA PHE A 133 -4.61 15.13 3.84
C PHE A 133 -4.79 13.95 2.89
N ILE A 134 -4.28 14.09 1.67
CA ILE A 134 -4.37 13.08 0.62
C ILE A 134 -2.96 12.72 0.18
N ALA A 135 -2.59 11.45 0.30
CA ALA A 135 -1.38 10.94 -0.31
C ALA A 135 -1.63 10.73 -1.80
N ASP A 136 -1.23 11.72 -2.60
CA ASP A 136 -1.38 11.75 -4.06
C ASP A 136 -0.21 10.99 -4.69
N THR A 137 -0.27 9.67 -4.55
CA THR A 137 0.87 8.76 -4.60
C THR A 137 1.68 8.89 -5.89
N ASN A 138 1.04 8.83 -7.06
CA ASN A 138 1.74 8.90 -8.36
C ASN A 138 2.07 10.33 -8.81
N HIS A 139 1.64 11.35 -8.06
CA HIS A 139 2.21 12.70 -8.18
C HIS A 139 3.26 12.97 -7.10
N ASN A 140 3.69 11.96 -6.33
CA ASN A 140 4.78 12.03 -5.36
C ASN A 140 4.67 13.22 -4.37
N ARG A 141 3.46 13.46 -3.87
CA ARG A 141 3.14 14.61 -3.01
C ARG A 141 1.99 14.31 -2.04
N ILE A 142 1.87 15.14 -1.01
CA ILE A 142 0.69 15.20 -0.15
C ILE A 142 -0.11 16.45 -0.51
N VAL A 143 -1.39 16.27 -0.82
CA VAL A 143 -2.34 17.36 -1.07
C VAL A 143 -3.12 17.63 0.21
N VAL A 144 -3.18 18.89 0.65
CA VAL A 144 -3.99 19.33 1.78
C VAL A 144 -5.16 20.14 1.26
N THR A 145 -6.38 19.71 1.57
CA THR A 145 -7.62 20.42 1.25
C THR A 145 -8.41 20.71 2.53
N ASP A 146 -9.44 21.54 2.45
CA ASP A 146 -10.53 21.46 3.44
C ASP A 146 -11.44 20.25 3.18
N LEU A 147 -12.37 19.96 4.08
CA LEU A 147 -13.29 18.81 3.93
C LEU A 147 -14.29 18.96 2.77
N ASP A 148 -14.37 20.13 2.15
CA ASP A 148 -15.20 20.42 0.98
C ASP A 148 -14.38 20.38 -0.34
N GLY A 149 -13.08 20.08 -0.27
CA GLY A 149 -12.21 19.86 -1.43
C GLY A 149 -11.43 21.08 -1.92
N GLN A 150 -11.44 22.20 -1.19
CA GLN A 150 -10.64 23.38 -1.55
C GLN A 150 -9.18 23.19 -1.14
N ALA A 151 -8.27 23.23 -2.09
CA ALA A 151 -6.84 23.11 -1.85
C ALA A 151 -6.32 24.23 -0.94
N GLN A 152 -5.55 23.84 0.06
CA GLN A 152 -4.90 24.71 1.04
C GLN A 152 -3.37 24.70 0.88
N ALA A 153 -2.80 23.52 0.58
CA ALA A 153 -1.36 23.36 0.36
C ALA A 153 -1.07 22.11 -0.47
N VAL A 154 0.10 22.12 -1.11
CA VAL A 154 0.73 20.93 -1.70
C VAL A 154 2.10 20.79 -1.05
N ILE A 155 2.41 19.60 -0.58
CA ILE A 155 3.64 19.26 0.14
C ILE A 155 4.36 18.20 -0.67
N GLY A 156 5.53 18.54 -1.21
CA GLY A 156 6.24 17.70 -2.16
C GLY A 156 6.46 18.43 -3.49
N SER A 157 7.67 18.32 -4.03
CA SER A 157 8.05 18.82 -5.36
C SER A 157 7.34 18.10 -6.51
N GLY A 158 6.84 16.89 -6.25
CA GLY A 158 6.27 15.97 -7.23
C GLY A 158 7.31 15.13 -7.99
N SER A 159 8.60 15.27 -7.69
CA SER A 159 9.65 14.40 -8.21
C SER A 159 9.83 13.16 -7.32
N GLU A 160 10.06 12.00 -7.93
CA GLU A 160 10.56 10.80 -7.24
C GLU A 160 11.99 11.03 -6.75
N ASP A 161 12.15 11.49 -5.52
CA ASP A 161 13.45 11.74 -4.90
C ASP A 161 13.33 11.63 -3.37
N PHE A 162 14.46 11.65 -2.66
CA PHE A 162 14.55 11.52 -1.20
C PHE A 162 15.19 12.77 -0.59
N VAL A 163 14.45 13.89 -0.64
CA VAL A 163 14.95 15.22 -0.25
C VAL A 163 14.11 15.78 0.90
N ASP A 164 14.77 16.20 1.98
CA ASP A 164 14.21 16.99 3.09
C ASP A 164 14.22 18.49 2.72
N GLY A 165 13.35 19.31 3.31
CA GLY A 165 13.31 20.75 3.03
C GLY A 165 11.97 21.42 3.33
N ASP A 166 11.71 22.58 2.71
CA ASP A 166 10.37 23.17 2.73
C ASP A 166 9.40 22.39 1.83
N TYR A 167 8.10 22.72 1.88
CA TYR A 167 7.07 22.04 1.10
C TYR A 167 7.32 21.97 -0.41
N ALA A 168 7.96 22.97 -1.01
CA ALA A 168 8.20 23.00 -2.45
C ALA A 168 9.46 22.22 -2.85
N THR A 169 10.42 22.10 -1.93
CA THR A 169 11.70 21.42 -2.17
C THR A 169 11.73 19.96 -1.74
N ALA A 170 10.98 19.61 -0.69
CA ALA A 170 10.94 18.25 -0.19
C ALA A 170 10.38 17.33 -1.26
N ALA A 171 10.91 16.11 -1.36
CA ALA A 171 10.49 15.12 -2.34
C ALA A 171 10.10 13.82 -1.64
N PHE A 172 9.07 13.18 -2.18
CA PHE A 172 8.59 11.87 -1.76
C PHE A 172 8.74 10.89 -2.92
N ASN A 173 8.57 9.61 -2.64
CA ASN A 173 8.49 8.56 -3.64
C ASN A 173 7.36 7.60 -3.25
N HIS A 174 6.24 7.74 -3.96
CA HIS A 174 5.00 7.00 -3.75
C HIS A 174 4.55 6.98 -2.27
N PRO A 175 4.25 8.15 -1.65
CA PRO A 175 3.82 8.20 -0.27
C PRO A 175 2.46 7.50 -0.06
N GLN A 176 2.30 6.89 1.10
CA GLN A 176 1.11 6.14 1.51
C GLN A 176 0.56 6.66 2.84
N GLY A 177 0.57 5.84 3.91
CA GLY A 177 -0.09 6.14 5.16
C GLY A 177 0.38 7.41 5.83
N MET A 178 -0.51 7.98 6.64
CA MET A 178 -0.30 9.24 7.32
C MET A 178 -0.91 9.20 8.72
N GLU A 179 -0.26 9.86 9.69
CA GLU A 179 -0.78 10.04 11.04
C GLU A 179 -0.53 11.48 11.49
N LEU A 180 -1.55 12.15 12.01
CA LEU A 180 -1.49 13.54 12.47
C LEU A 180 -1.38 13.61 14.00
N LEU A 181 -0.38 14.32 14.50
CA LEU A 181 -0.18 14.54 15.93
C LEU A 181 0.07 16.02 16.22
N GLY A 182 -1.01 16.73 16.56
CA GLY A 182 -0.97 18.20 16.67
C GLY A 182 -0.68 18.83 15.30
N ASP A 183 0.42 19.58 15.20
CA ASP A 183 0.88 20.18 13.95
C ASP A 183 1.93 19.32 13.22
N MET A 184 2.16 18.08 13.65
CA MET A 184 3.12 17.19 13.02
C MET A 184 2.37 16.10 12.24
N LEU A 185 2.55 16.05 10.92
CA LEU A 185 2.05 14.97 10.07
C LEU A 185 3.20 14.00 9.78
N TYR A 186 3.03 12.74 10.13
CA TYR A 186 3.97 11.67 9.83
C TYR A 186 3.51 10.93 8.57
N VAL A 187 4.43 10.62 7.68
CA VAL A 187 4.14 10.03 6.36
C VAL A 187 5.00 8.79 6.16
N ALA A 188 4.38 7.69 5.75
CA ALA A 188 5.06 6.53 5.20
C ALA A 188 5.41 6.82 3.73
N ASP A 189 6.70 7.02 3.46
CA ASP A 189 7.23 7.31 2.14
C ASP A 189 7.79 6.02 1.57
N THR A 190 6.88 5.27 0.92
CA THR A 190 6.97 3.81 0.79
C THR A 190 8.13 3.35 -0.07
N GLU A 191 8.31 3.96 -1.25
CA GLU A 191 9.37 3.61 -2.19
C GLU A 191 10.71 4.30 -1.86
N ASN A 192 10.71 5.32 -1.01
CA ASN A 192 11.93 5.79 -0.34
C ASN A 192 12.29 4.96 0.90
N HIS A 193 11.45 3.99 1.27
CA HIS A 193 11.63 3.15 2.46
C HIS A 193 11.90 3.97 3.73
N ALA A 194 11.12 5.03 3.92
CA ALA A 194 11.35 6.02 4.97
C ALA A 194 10.06 6.44 5.70
N ILE A 195 10.23 6.98 6.90
CA ILE A 195 9.19 7.72 7.62
C ILE A 195 9.59 9.19 7.60
N ARG A 196 8.74 10.02 7.01
CA ARG A 196 8.91 11.47 6.92
C ARG A 196 8.05 12.15 7.97
N ARG A 197 8.47 13.32 8.41
CA ARG A 197 7.76 14.16 9.37
C ARG A 197 7.63 15.55 8.78
N VAL A 198 6.39 15.97 8.58
CA VAL A 198 6.00 17.28 8.12
C VAL A 198 5.61 18.12 9.33
N ASP A 199 6.26 19.26 9.50
CA ASP A 199 5.85 20.30 10.45
C ASP A 199 4.91 21.27 9.73
N LEU A 200 3.64 21.26 10.13
CA LEU A 200 2.58 22.08 9.54
C LEU A 200 2.68 23.55 9.94
N ALA A 201 3.33 23.86 11.06
CA ALA A 201 3.49 25.22 11.54
C ALA A 201 4.68 25.94 10.87
N SER A 202 5.79 25.23 10.66
CA SER A 202 6.98 25.79 10.01
C SER A 202 7.06 25.55 8.50
N GLY A 203 6.26 24.63 7.96
CA GLY A 203 6.22 24.36 6.52
C GLY A 203 7.39 23.53 6.00
N THR A 204 7.92 22.62 6.83
CA THR A 204 9.11 21.81 6.52
C THR A 204 8.85 20.31 6.62
N VAL A 205 9.67 19.53 5.93
CA VAL A 205 9.67 18.06 5.92
C VAL A 205 11.07 17.57 6.27
N ASP A 206 11.16 16.68 7.26
CA ASP A 206 12.39 15.99 7.65
C ASP A 206 12.21 14.47 7.61
N THR A 207 13.28 13.74 7.37
CA THR A 207 13.32 12.28 7.56
C THR A 207 13.57 11.93 9.02
N ILE A 208 12.77 11.02 9.59
CA ILE A 208 12.96 10.57 10.99
C ILE A 208 13.32 9.09 11.12
N ALA A 209 13.00 8.28 10.11
CA ALA A 209 13.45 6.90 10.03
C ALA A 209 13.62 6.43 8.58
N GLY A 210 14.47 5.43 8.36
CA GLY A 210 14.84 4.94 7.03
C GLY A 210 16.10 5.60 6.48
N THR A 211 16.76 4.88 5.59
CA THR A 211 18.03 5.27 4.96
C THR A 211 17.89 5.70 3.50
N GLY A 212 16.68 5.60 2.92
CA GLY A 212 16.45 5.78 1.48
C GLY A 212 16.62 4.50 0.65
N GLU A 213 16.94 3.38 1.30
CA GLU A 213 17.30 2.12 0.63
C GLU A 213 16.50 0.96 1.23
N GLN A 214 16.15 -0.03 0.41
CA GLN A 214 15.36 -1.17 0.84
C GLN A 214 16.15 -2.07 1.79
N GLY A 215 15.65 -2.22 3.01
CA GLY A 215 16.20 -3.06 4.06
C GLY A 215 15.71 -4.52 4.00
N ASN A 216 16.61 -5.45 4.31
CA ASN A 216 16.30 -6.89 4.41
C ASN A 216 16.51 -7.47 5.83
N ASP A 217 17.01 -6.67 6.78
CA ASP A 217 17.25 -7.11 8.15
C ASP A 217 15.98 -7.02 9.01
N ARG A 218 15.36 -8.18 9.24
CA ARG A 218 14.13 -8.37 10.02
C ARG A 218 14.29 -8.16 11.52
N ARG A 219 15.50 -7.87 12.01
CA ARG A 219 15.84 -7.68 13.43
C ARG A 219 16.60 -6.39 13.70
N ALA A 220 16.86 -5.57 12.68
CA ALA A 220 17.55 -4.31 12.85
C ALA A 220 16.80 -3.41 13.83
N GLN A 221 17.56 -2.71 14.66
CA GLN A 221 17.04 -1.77 15.65
C GLN A 221 18.10 -0.73 15.98
N GLY A 222 17.68 0.47 16.33
CA GLY A 222 18.59 1.57 16.63
C GLY A 222 17.99 2.93 16.31
N PRO A 223 18.83 3.98 16.18
CA PRO A 223 18.38 5.29 15.73
C PRO A 223 17.67 5.18 14.38
N GLY A 224 16.49 5.79 14.26
CA GLY A 224 15.61 5.62 13.09
C GLY A 224 16.29 5.88 11.76
N ARG A 225 17.12 6.92 11.66
CA ARG A 225 17.84 7.31 10.43
C ARG A 225 19.00 6.39 10.05
N GLU A 226 19.36 5.43 10.89
CA GLU A 226 20.44 4.47 10.65
C GLU A 226 19.91 3.07 10.30
N VAL A 227 18.60 2.86 10.39
CA VAL A 227 17.96 1.57 10.13
C VAL A 227 17.24 1.61 8.79
N ALA A 228 17.68 0.78 7.85
CA ALA A 228 17.00 0.60 6.57
C ALA A 228 15.63 -0.07 6.79
N LEU A 229 14.57 0.51 6.21
CA LEU A 229 13.20 -0.02 6.29
C LEU A 229 12.83 -0.71 4.98
N SER A 230 11.66 -1.34 4.92
CA SER A 230 11.23 -2.06 3.71
C SER A 230 9.75 -1.84 3.46
N SER A 231 9.47 -0.87 2.59
CA SER A 231 8.13 -0.46 2.16
C SER A 231 7.18 -0.24 3.35
N PRO A 232 7.42 0.77 4.22
CA PRO A 232 6.43 1.18 5.20
C PRO A 232 5.17 1.63 4.46
N TRP A 233 4.01 1.07 4.80
CA TRP A 233 2.77 1.29 4.05
C TRP A 233 1.76 2.14 4.80
N ASP A 234 1.69 1.94 6.13
CA ASP A 234 0.76 2.66 6.98
C ASP A 234 1.32 2.86 8.38
N LEU A 235 0.79 3.86 9.10
CA LEU A 235 1.23 4.16 10.45
C LEU A 235 0.08 4.61 11.36
N THR A 236 0.23 4.37 12.66
CA THR A 236 -0.70 4.84 13.68
C THR A 236 0.04 5.20 14.96
N HIS A 237 -0.46 6.15 15.74
CA HIS A 237 0.17 6.59 16.97
C HIS A 237 -0.51 6.06 18.24
N HIS A 238 0.29 5.61 19.22
CA HIS A 238 -0.18 5.44 20.59
C HIS A 238 0.93 5.75 21.61
N ALA A 239 0.61 6.59 22.60
CA ALA A 239 1.45 6.85 23.78
C ALA A 239 2.93 7.21 23.47
N GLY A 240 3.17 8.05 22.46
CA GLY A 240 4.50 8.51 22.05
C GLY A 240 5.24 7.55 21.10
N ILE A 241 4.56 6.51 20.62
CA ILE A 241 5.10 5.51 19.72
C ILE A 241 4.30 5.54 18.41
N LEU A 242 5.01 5.63 17.29
CA LEU A 242 4.45 5.34 15.98
C LEU A 242 4.59 3.84 15.69
N TYR A 243 3.48 3.17 15.45
CA TYR A 243 3.43 1.81 14.95
C TYR A 243 3.33 1.84 13.43
N ILE A 244 4.08 0.97 12.76
CA ILE A 244 4.28 1.01 11.31
C ILE A 244 3.92 -0.37 10.76
N ALA A 245 3.05 -0.41 9.75
CA ALA A 245 2.82 -1.59 8.93
C ALA A 245 3.94 -1.68 7.89
N MET A 246 4.89 -2.60 8.10
CA MET A 246 6.08 -2.77 7.27
C MET A 246 5.82 -3.89 6.25
N ALA A 247 5.28 -3.51 5.09
CA ALA A 247 4.76 -4.46 4.11
C ALA A 247 5.86 -5.35 3.52
N GLY A 248 6.98 -4.74 3.12
CA GLY A 248 8.06 -5.39 2.36
C GLY A 248 8.79 -6.51 3.09
N ILE A 249 8.75 -6.53 4.43
CA ILE A 249 9.32 -7.60 5.26
C ILE A 249 8.31 -8.27 6.18
N HIS A 250 7.01 -8.10 5.91
CA HIS A 250 5.91 -8.77 6.60
C HIS A 250 5.97 -8.65 8.13
N GLN A 251 6.12 -7.43 8.62
CA GLN A 251 6.26 -7.13 10.04
C GLN A 251 5.45 -5.89 10.45
N LEU A 252 5.13 -5.80 11.73
CA LEU A 252 4.80 -4.52 12.36
C LEU A 252 6.05 -4.00 13.06
N TRP A 253 6.32 -2.71 12.92
CA TRP A 253 7.46 -2.03 13.53
C TRP A 253 6.97 -0.92 14.46
N ARG A 254 7.85 -0.43 15.34
CA ARG A 254 7.56 0.70 16.22
C ARG A 254 8.73 1.67 16.29
N LEU A 255 8.42 2.97 16.23
CA LEU A 255 9.35 4.09 16.38
C LEU A 255 8.94 4.91 17.61
N SER A 256 9.84 5.03 18.58
CA SER A 256 9.65 5.91 19.74
C SER A 256 9.95 7.36 19.33
N LEU A 257 8.96 8.25 19.50
CA LEU A 257 9.09 9.66 19.11
C LEU A 257 9.96 10.47 20.09
N SER A 258 10.17 9.98 21.31
CA SER A 258 10.97 10.69 22.33
C SER A 258 12.47 10.51 22.19
N ASP A 259 12.92 9.34 21.73
CA ASP A 259 14.35 9.00 21.59
C ASP A 259 14.76 8.60 20.17
N GLY A 260 13.80 8.53 19.24
CA GLY A 260 14.04 8.21 17.84
C GLY A 260 14.45 6.76 17.59
N VAL A 261 14.26 5.86 18.56
CA VAL A 261 14.63 4.45 18.40
C VAL A 261 13.54 3.68 17.66
N ILE A 262 13.91 2.98 16.60
CA ILE A 262 13.04 2.09 15.84
C ILE A 262 13.42 0.62 16.02
N CYS A 263 12.43 -0.27 16.06
CA CYS A 263 12.64 -1.71 16.13
C CYS A 263 11.38 -2.51 15.72
N PRO A 264 11.52 -3.82 15.42
CA PRO A 264 10.39 -4.70 15.19
C PRO A 264 9.45 -4.78 16.40
N HIS A 265 8.16 -4.83 16.11
CA HIS A 265 7.09 -5.01 17.09
C HIS A 265 6.48 -6.40 17.03
N ALA A 266 6.07 -6.85 15.84
CA ALA A 266 5.46 -8.16 15.63
C ALA A 266 5.83 -8.73 14.26
N GLY A 267 5.85 -10.05 14.16
CA GLY A 267 6.17 -10.76 12.92
C GLY A 267 7.62 -11.25 12.87
N THR A 268 7.82 -12.46 12.39
CA THR A 268 9.15 -13.04 12.11
C THR A 268 9.72 -12.60 10.76
N GLY A 269 8.88 -11.97 9.93
CA GLY A 269 9.11 -11.66 8.51
C GLY A 269 8.94 -12.85 7.56
N GLY A 270 8.52 -14.02 8.05
CA GLY A 270 7.98 -15.06 7.17
C GLY A 270 6.56 -14.71 6.73
N GLU A 271 6.25 -14.95 5.46
CA GLU A 271 4.94 -14.68 4.85
C GLU A 271 3.96 -15.83 5.14
N ASN A 272 3.11 -15.66 6.16
CA ASN A 272 2.04 -16.61 6.53
C ASN A 272 1.07 -15.95 7.55
N ILE A 273 0.09 -16.68 8.09
CA ILE A 273 -0.95 -16.18 9.00
C ILE A 273 -0.87 -16.78 10.42
N ASP A 274 0.31 -17.23 10.86
CA ASP A 274 0.46 -17.89 12.16
C ASP A 274 0.24 -16.91 13.31
N ASN A 275 -0.62 -17.30 14.25
CA ASN A 275 -0.89 -16.54 15.48
C ASN A 275 0.12 -16.90 16.58
N GLY A 276 0.30 -16.04 17.59
CA GLY A 276 1.25 -16.34 18.66
C GLY A 276 1.74 -15.12 19.43
N PRO A 277 2.78 -15.28 20.27
CA PRO A 277 3.57 -14.16 20.77
C PRO A 277 4.05 -13.27 19.62
N LEU A 278 4.16 -11.95 19.84
CA LEU A 278 4.48 -10.99 18.78
C LEU A 278 5.68 -11.40 17.91
N ALA A 279 6.79 -11.80 18.54
CA ALA A 279 8.03 -12.17 17.85
C ALA A 279 8.02 -13.56 17.17
N GLN A 280 6.95 -14.33 17.31
CA GLN A 280 6.82 -15.68 16.74
C GLN A 280 5.73 -15.78 15.66
N ALA A 281 4.80 -14.82 15.62
CA ALA A 281 3.78 -14.76 14.59
C ALA A 281 4.40 -14.54 13.21
N THR A 282 3.73 -15.01 12.17
CA THR A 282 3.99 -14.66 10.77
C THR A 282 2.86 -13.76 10.31
N LEU A 283 3.21 -12.79 9.48
CA LEU A 283 2.28 -11.84 8.84
C LEU A 283 2.48 -11.95 7.33
N ALA A 284 1.66 -11.29 6.55
CA ALA A 284 1.74 -11.30 5.09
C ALA A 284 1.31 -9.95 4.53
N GLN A 285 2.32 -9.12 4.27
CA GLN A 285 2.17 -7.77 3.70
C GLN A 285 1.15 -6.91 4.46
N PRO A 286 1.41 -6.56 5.73
CA PRO A 286 0.53 -5.66 6.45
C PRO A 286 0.54 -4.27 5.77
N SER A 287 -0.63 -3.80 5.32
CA SER A 287 -0.75 -2.56 4.51
C SER A 287 -1.67 -1.50 5.13
N GLY A 288 -2.31 -1.82 6.25
CA GLY A 288 -3.08 -0.87 7.04
C GLY A 288 -2.96 -1.19 8.51
N ILE A 289 -2.91 -0.16 9.36
CA ILE A 289 -2.81 -0.33 10.81
C ILE A 289 -3.56 0.79 11.53
N VAL A 290 -4.26 0.45 12.62
CA VAL A 290 -4.95 1.43 13.47
C VAL A 290 -4.94 0.98 14.93
N VAL A 291 -4.90 1.94 15.85
CA VAL A 291 -5.12 1.67 17.28
C VAL A 291 -6.62 1.64 17.57
N GLY A 292 -7.09 0.53 18.12
CA GLY A 292 -8.45 0.38 18.65
C GLY A 292 -8.44 -0.01 20.12
N LYS A 293 -9.54 -0.61 20.57
CA LYS A 293 -9.67 -1.13 21.94
C LYS A 293 -10.08 -2.60 21.94
N ASP A 294 -9.50 -3.37 22.85
CA ASP A 294 -9.88 -4.76 23.08
C ASP A 294 -11.15 -4.89 23.95
N ARG A 295 -11.50 -6.13 24.36
CA ARG A 295 -12.68 -6.40 25.21
C ARG A 295 -12.63 -5.73 26.59
N GLY A 296 -11.43 -5.41 27.07
CA GLY A 296 -11.20 -4.80 28.38
C GLY A 296 -10.89 -3.31 28.28
N ASP A 297 -11.23 -2.67 27.16
CA ASP A 297 -10.95 -1.27 26.85
C ASP A 297 -9.45 -0.92 26.84
N SER A 298 -8.58 -1.93 26.75
CA SER A 298 -7.13 -1.73 26.63
C SER A 298 -6.76 -1.48 25.17
N PRO A 299 -5.77 -0.61 24.90
CA PRO A 299 -5.39 -0.28 23.54
C PRO A 299 -4.74 -1.49 22.85
N ILE A 300 -5.12 -1.72 21.60
CA ILE A 300 -4.63 -2.82 20.77
C ILE A 300 -4.46 -2.34 19.33
N LEU A 301 -3.48 -2.90 18.62
CA LEU A 301 -3.32 -2.64 17.19
C LEU A 301 -4.23 -3.57 16.41
N TYR A 302 -4.97 -3.04 15.44
CA TYR A 302 -5.61 -3.81 14.38
C TYR A 302 -4.89 -3.51 13.07
N PHE A 303 -4.75 -4.53 12.22
CA PHE A 303 -4.07 -4.36 10.94
C PHE A 303 -4.72 -5.21 9.86
N ALA A 304 -4.69 -4.70 8.63
CA ALA A 304 -5.03 -5.42 7.42
C ALA A 304 -3.78 -6.16 6.93
N ASP A 305 -3.86 -7.49 6.85
CA ASP A 305 -2.76 -8.39 6.48
C ASP A 305 -3.03 -8.89 5.04
N SER A 306 -2.69 -8.05 4.07
CA SER A 306 -3.27 -8.01 2.73
C SER A 306 -3.13 -9.32 1.97
N GLU A 307 -1.94 -9.93 1.99
CA GLU A 307 -1.65 -11.14 1.21
C GLU A 307 -2.36 -12.39 1.73
N THR A 308 -2.78 -12.38 3.00
CA THR A 308 -3.65 -13.42 3.59
C THR A 308 -5.13 -13.07 3.55
N SER A 309 -5.48 -11.93 2.96
CA SER A 309 -6.85 -11.42 2.90
C SER A 309 -7.54 -11.43 4.26
N SER A 310 -6.80 -10.97 5.29
CA SER A 310 -7.18 -11.11 6.68
C SER A 310 -7.12 -9.77 7.43
N VAL A 311 -7.88 -9.70 8.53
CA VAL A 311 -7.76 -8.61 9.50
C VAL A 311 -7.39 -9.23 10.83
N ARG A 312 -6.37 -8.66 11.46
CA ARG A 312 -5.70 -9.25 12.62
C ARG A 312 -5.46 -8.17 13.67
N SER A 313 -5.11 -8.62 14.86
CA SER A 313 -4.78 -7.74 15.98
C SER A 313 -3.44 -8.11 16.59
N ALA A 314 -2.71 -7.11 17.09
CA ALA A 314 -1.46 -7.27 17.81
C ALA A 314 -1.48 -6.47 19.12
N GLY A 315 -1.10 -7.11 20.23
CA GLY A 315 -0.93 -6.43 21.51
C GLY A 315 0.15 -5.34 21.47
N ILE A 316 -0.04 -4.27 22.24
CA ILE A 316 0.88 -3.12 22.31
C ILE A 316 2.09 -3.38 23.21
N ASP A 317 1.94 -4.19 24.27
CA ASP A 317 3.05 -4.58 25.15
C ASP A 317 4.00 -5.55 24.44
N PRO A 318 5.27 -5.18 24.17
CA PRO A 318 6.22 -6.07 23.50
C PRO A 318 6.55 -7.35 24.29
N ALA A 319 6.39 -7.34 25.62
CA ALA A 319 6.74 -8.47 26.48
C ALA A 319 5.65 -9.54 26.54
N THR A 320 4.38 -9.13 26.52
CA THR A 320 3.22 -10.03 26.73
C THR A 320 2.26 -10.09 25.56
N GLY A 321 2.38 -9.14 24.62
CA GLY A 321 1.52 -9.01 23.46
C GLY A 321 1.48 -10.26 22.59
N ARG A 322 0.39 -10.40 21.85
CA ARG A 322 0.16 -11.52 20.95
C ARG A 322 -0.50 -11.03 19.67
N VAL A 323 -0.23 -11.74 18.58
CA VAL A 323 -0.98 -11.63 17.33
C VAL A 323 -2.13 -12.63 17.34
N ALA A 324 -3.31 -12.18 16.91
CA ALA A 324 -4.50 -13.00 16.74
C ALA A 324 -5.28 -12.59 15.49
N THR A 325 -5.76 -13.58 14.73
CA THR A 325 -6.64 -13.36 13.57
C THR A 325 -8.08 -13.05 14.01
N LEU A 326 -8.67 -12.00 13.46
CA LEU A 326 -10.10 -11.71 13.62
C LEU A 326 -10.88 -12.46 12.54
N VAL A 327 -10.52 -12.24 11.28
CA VAL A 327 -11.11 -12.86 10.08
C VAL A 327 -10.03 -13.12 9.04
N GLY A 328 -10.28 -14.04 8.10
CA GLY A 328 -9.29 -14.57 7.16
C GLY A 328 -8.71 -15.92 7.64
N ILE A 329 -8.15 -16.70 6.71
CA ILE A 329 -7.76 -18.11 6.98
C ILE A 329 -6.35 -18.45 6.52
N ASP A 330 -5.97 -18.12 5.28
CA ASP A 330 -4.67 -18.44 4.69
C ASP A 330 -4.39 -17.55 3.45
N LEU A 331 -3.25 -17.76 2.79
CA LEU A 331 -2.78 -16.98 1.63
C LEU A 331 -3.62 -17.11 0.34
N PHE A 332 -4.50 -18.11 0.26
CA PHE A 332 -5.28 -18.43 -0.95
C PHE A 332 -6.79 -18.52 -0.69
N ALA A 333 -7.22 -18.33 0.56
CA ALA A 333 -8.61 -18.35 0.99
C ALA A 333 -9.25 -16.94 0.94
N PHE A 334 -9.23 -16.34 -0.25
CA PHE A 334 -9.82 -15.03 -0.53
C PHE A 334 -11.20 -15.14 -1.20
N GLY A 335 -11.89 -14.01 -1.33
CA GLY A 335 -13.19 -13.87 -2.00
C GLY A 335 -14.04 -12.75 -1.38
N ASP A 336 -15.34 -12.72 -1.68
CA ASP A 336 -16.25 -11.70 -1.17
C ASP A 336 -17.42 -12.35 -0.41
N ARG A 337 -17.29 -12.42 0.93
CA ARG A 337 -18.34 -13.02 1.76
C ARG A 337 -18.43 -12.36 3.13
N ASP A 338 -19.57 -11.72 3.38
CA ASP A 338 -19.97 -11.28 4.71
C ASP A 338 -20.29 -12.48 5.61
N GLY A 339 -20.16 -12.32 6.93
CA GLY A 339 -20.43 -13.41 7.87
C GLY A 339 -19.74 -13.23 9.21
N VAL A 340 -19.40 -14.34 9.85
CA VAL A 340 -18.72 -14.37 11.15
C VAL A 340 -17.50 -15.28 11.08
N GLU A 341 -16.45 -14.90 11.80
CA GLU A 341 -15.25 -15.71 12.00
C GLU A 341 -14.67 -16.22 10.67
N HIS A 342 -14.44 -17.53 10.56
CA HIS A 342 -13.82 -18.20 9.41
C HIS A 342 -14.73 -18.32 8.18
N HIS A 343 -16.00 -17.89 8.25
CA HIS A 343 -16.87 -17.83 7.06
C HIS A 343 -16.67 -16.57 6.23
N VAL A 344 -16.03 -15.55 6.80
CA VAL A 344 -15.75 -14.28 6.12
C VAL A 344 -14.72 -14.50 5.01
N ARG A 345 -14.90 -13.83 3.88
CA ARG A 345 -13.90 -13.69 2.82
C ARG A 345 -13.72 -12.23 2.46
N LEU A 346 -12.45 -11.83 2.41
CA LEU A 346 -11.94 -10.57 1.90
C LEU A 346 -11.02 -10.87 0.72
N GLN A 347 -10.59 -9.86 -0.01
CA GLN A 347 -9.62 -9.95 -1.10
C GLN A 347 -8.67 -8.76 -1.04
N HIS A 348 -7.44 -9.03 -0.63
CA HIS A 348 -6.35 -8.06 -0.52
C HIS A 348 -6.75 -6.72 0.16
N PRO A 349 -7.29 -6.76 1.39
CA PRO A 349 -7.73 -5.55 2.08
C PRO A 349 -6.54 -4.68 2.47
N ILE A 350 -6.61 -3.36 2.24
CA ILE A 350 -5.50 -2.42 2.51
C ILE A 350 -5.85 -1.47 3.64
N GLY A 351 -6.85 -0.61 3.47
CA GLY A 351 -7.18 0.42 4.46
C GLY A 351 -7.95 -0.15 5.66
N ILE A 352 -7.67 0.37 6.85
CA ILE A 352 -8.35 0.01 8.09
C ILE A 352 -8.46 1.26 8.97
N GLU A 353 -9.63 1.46 9.57
CA GLU A 353 -9.88 2.60 10.46
C GLU A 353 -10.75 2.16 11.64
N TRP A 354 -10.49 2.73 12.82
CA TRP A 354 -11.26 2.46 14.03
C TRP A 354 -12.24 3.59 14.30
N HIS A 355 -13.52 3.26 14.44
CA HIS A 355 -14.54 4.25 14.78
C HIS A 355 -15.61 3.66 15.70
N GLN A 356 -15.85 4.31 16.84
CA GLN A 356 -16.91 3.97 17.80
C GLN A 356 -17.02 2.48 18.22
N GLY A 357 -15.88 1.78 18.34
CA GLY A 357 -15.88 0.36 18.75
C GLY A 357 -15.91 -0.64 17.59
N GLU A 358 -15.96 -0.14 16.36
CA GLU A 358 -16.03 -0.91 15.13
C GLU A 358 -14.77 -0.64 14.28
N LEU A 359 -14.41 -1.61 13.45
CA LEU A 359 -13.40 -1.44 12.42
C LEU A 359 -14.10 -1.26 11.07
N PHE A 360 -13.58 -0.35 10.26
CA PHE A 360 -13.95 -0.19 8.86
C PHE A 360 -12.74 -0.57 8.02
N ILE A 361 -12.95 -1.42 7.02
CA ILE A 361 -11.92 -2.05 6.19
C ILE A 361 -12.20 -1.75 4.74
N VAL A 362 -11.18 -1.33 4.01
CA VAL A 362 -11.22 -1.33 2.56
C VAL A 362 -10.88 -2.72 2.07
N ASP A 363 -11.89 -3.42 1.57
CA ASP A 363 -11.76 -4.72 0.91
C ASP A 363 -11.43 -4.47 -0.56
N THR A 364 -10.19 -4.00 -0.80
CA THR A 364 -9.70 -3.33 -2.01
C THR A 364 -10.07 -4.06 -3.30
N TYR A 365 -9.72 -5.35 -3.42
CA TYR A 365 -9.95 -6.14 -4.64
C TYR A 365 -11.39 -6.64 -4.76
N ASN A 366 -12.22 -6.43 -3.74
CA ASN A 366 -13.67 -6.59 -3.84
C ASN A 366 -14.40 -5.25 -4.04
N HIS A 367 -13.66 -4.14 -4.18
CA HIS A 367 -14.18 -2.78 -4.41
C HIS A 367 -15.24 -2.34 -3.39
N LYS A 368 -15.02 -2.66 -2.10
CA LYS A 368 -16.00 -2.50 -1.03
C LYS A 368 -15.39 -1.93 0.24
N ILE A 369 -16.22 -1.21 1.00
CA ILE A 369 -15.95 -0.90 2.40
C ILE A 369 -16.77 -1.85 3.26
N LYS A 370 -16.09 -2.52 4.20
CA LYS A 370 -16.70 -3.48 5.12
C LYS A 370 -16.52 -3.03 6.56
N ARG A 371 -17.54 -3.24 7.37
CA ARG A 371 -17.49 -3.06 8.82
C ARG A 371 -17.22 -4.39 9.49
N ILE A 372 -16.33 -4.38 10.48
CA ILE A 372 -16.03 -5.52 11.37
C ILE A 372 -16.35 -5.13 12.81
N LEU A 373 -17.10 -5.99 13.50
CA LEU A 373 -17.25 -5.94 14.95
C LEU A 373 -16.20 -6.87 15.58
N PRO A 374 -15.16 -6.34 16.25
CA PRO A 374 -14.05 -7.16 16.75
C PRO A 374 -14.48 -8.21 17.78
N LEU A 375 -15.48 -7.87 18.61
CA LEU A 375 -15.96 -8.74 19.68
C LEU A 375 -16.61 -10.02 19.16
N THR A 376 -17.48 -9.89 18.16
CA THR A 376 -18.23 -10.98 17.53
C THR A 376 -17.55 -11.52 16.28
N ARG A 377 -16.49 -10.86 15.80
CA ARG A 377 -15.80 -11.15 14.54
C ARG A 377 -16.77 -11.22 13.36
N SER A 378 -17.80 -10.38 13.38
CA SER A 378 -18.79 -10.30 12.32
C SER A 378 -18.41 -9.22 11.33
N VAL A 379 -18.53 -9.52 10.04
CA VAL A 379 -18.19 -8.64 8.92
C VAL A 379 -19.41 -8.43 8.04
N GLN A 380 -19.64 -7.17 7.68
CA GLN A 380 -20.74 -6.76 6.83
C GLN A 380 -20.27 -5.69 5.85
N THR A 381 -20.64 -5.84 4.58
CA THR A 381 -20.46 -4.80 3.55
C THR A 381 -21.32 -3.59 3.90
N VAL A 382 -20.70 -2.41 4.00
CA VAL A 382 -21.40 -1.15 4.27
C VAL A 382 -21.51 -0.30 3.02
N LEU A 383 -20.47 -0.22 2.20
CA LEU A 383 -20.44 0.53 0.95
C LEU A 383 -19.89 -0.33 -0.19
N GLY A 384 -20.31 -0.03 -1.41
CA GLY A 384 -19.77 -0.65 -2.62
C GLY A 384 -20.63 -1.81 -3.14
N SER A 385 -20.94 -1.79 -4.42
CA SER A 385 -21.63 -2.90 -5.10
C SER A 385 -20.71 -4.09 -5.38
N GLY A 386 -19.40 -3.84 -5.46
CA GLY A 386 -18.37 -4.78 -5.89
C GLY A 386 -18.10 -4.76 -7.39
N ALA A 387 -18.81 -3.93 -8.16
CA ALA A 387 -18.39 -3.59 -9.51
C ALA A 387 -17.35 -2.48 -9.48
N MET A 388 -16.36 -2.59 -10.37
CA MET A 388 -15.36 -1.56 -10.62
C MET A 388 -16.00 -0.32 -11.26
N GLY A 389 -15.57 0.88 -10.84
CA GLY A 389 -15.87 2.15 -11.52
C GLY A 389 -16.18 3.29 -10.58
N LEU A 390 -16.53 4.46 -11.13
CA LEU A 390 -16.79 5.71 -10.38
C LEU A 390 -18.28 6.11 -10.47
N HIS A 391 -19.11 5.54 -9.60
CA HIS A 391 -20.53 5.84 -9.53
C HIS A 391 -20.92 6.28 -8.13
N ASP A 392 -21.48 7.48 -8.01
CA ASP A 392 -22.03 8.05 -6.79
C ASP A 392 -23.44 7.51 -6.50
N GLY A 393 -23.90 7.65 -5.26
CA GLY A 393 -25.26 7.31 -4.86
C GLY A 393 -25.34 6.45 -3.61
N GLU A 394 -26.41 5.68 -3.49
CA GLU A 394 -26.75 4.98 -2.25
C GLU A 394 -25.73 3.90 -1.89
N SER A 395 -25.24 3.92 -0.65
CA SER A 395 -24.30 2.99 0.01
C SER A 395 -23.74 1.84 -0.83
N ARG A 396 -24.55 0.77 -1.01
CA ARG A 396 -24.14 -0.50 -1.65
C ARG A 396 -24.31 -0.52 -3.16
N LEU A 397 -24.80 0.57 -3.75
CA LEU A 397 -24.93 0.76 -5.20
C LEU A 397 -23.79 1.61 -5.76
N ALA A 398 -23.15 2.44 -4.92
CA ALA A 398 -21.91 3.12 -5.29
C ALA A 398 -20.85 2.10 -5.76
N THR A 399 -20.06 2.47 -6.75
CA THR A 399 -18.93 1.66 -7.22
C THR A 399 -17.62 2.32 -6.81
N PHE A 400 -16.58 1.51 -6.63
CA PHE A 400 -15.21 1.93 -6.35
C PHE A 400 -14.27 1.17 -7.29
N SER A 401 -13.01 1.57 -7.39
CA SER A 401 -11.98 0.90 -8.18
C SER A 401 -10.69 0.80 -7.37
N GLU A 402 -10.45 -0.40 -6.83
CA GLU A 402 -9.37 -0.70 -5.87
C GLU A 402 -9.12 0.41 -4.83
N PRO A 403 -10.14 0.84 -4.06
CA PRO A 403 -9.90 1.82 -3.00
C PRO A 403 -8.88 1.28 -1.99
N SER A 404 -8.00 2.11 -1.45
CA SER A 404 -6.90 1.64 -0.58
C SER A 404 -6.82 2.33 0.79
N GLY A 405 -7.50 3.47 0.97
CA GLY A 405 -7.48 4.24 2.22
C GLY A 405 -8.87 4.69 2.65
N LEU A 406 -9.05 4.87 3.96
CA LEU A 406 -10.22 5.52 4.53
C LEU A 406 -9.85 6.29 5.81
N SER A 407 -10.61 7.33 6.14
CA SER A 407 -10.49 8.03 7.43
C SER A 407 -11.79 8.76 7.79
N PHE A 408 -12.16 8.76 9.07
CA PHE A 408 -13.33 9.50 9.54
C PHE A 408 -12.98 10.94 9.93
N ALA A 409 -13.70 11.91 9.36
CA ALA A 409 -13.78 13.25 9.93
C ALA A 409 -14.78 13.22 11.10
N THR A 410 -14.29 13.47 12.31
CA THR A 410 -15.13 13.63 13.52
C THR A 410 -15.13 15.08 13.97
N PHE A 411 -16.22 15.54 14.57
CA PHE A 411 -16.41 16.96 14.85
C PHE A 411 -16.76 17.21 16.32
N ASP A 412 -16.12 18.21 16.92
CA ASP A 412 -16.36 18.60 18.31
C ASP A 412 -17.76 19.18 18.56
N ASP A 413 -18.43 19.67 17.51
CA ASP A 413 -19.78 20.22 17.57
C ASP A 413 -20.89 19.16 17.53
N GLY A 414 -20.51 17.88 17.45
CA GLY A 414 -21.43 16.75 17.50
C GLY A 414 -22.21 16.51 16.21
N ARG A 415 -21.85 17.16 15.09
CA ARG A 415 -22.37 16.74 13.78
C ARG A 415 -21.88 15.33 13.44
N GLU A 416 -22.65 14.65 12.59
CA GLU A 416 -22.35 13.27 12.21
C GLU A 416 -20.99 13.18 11.48
N PRO A 417 -20.21 12.11 11.74
CA PRO A 417 -18.91 11.94 11.12
C PRO A 417 -19.06 11.58 9.64
N LEU A 418 -18.14 12.10 8.82
CA LEU A 418 -18.05 11.76 7.39
C LEU A 418 -16.89 10.81 7.18
N LEU A 419 -17.08 9.82 6.30
CA LEU A 419 -16.04 8.87 5.92
C LEU A 419 -15.42 9.29 4.58
N PHE A 420 -14.13 9.61 4.58
CA PHE A 420 -13.36 9.88 3.36
C PHE A 420 -12.67 8.60 2.91
N ILE A 421 -12.65 8.35 1.60
CA ILE A 421 -12.12 7.13 0.99
C ILE A 421 -11.21 7.52 -0.17
N ALA A 422 -9.98 7.00 -0.18
CA ALA A 422 -9.08 7.09 -1.32
C ALA A 422 -9.45 5.99 -2.33
N ASP A 423 -10.06 6.38 -3.44
CA ASP A 423 -10.57 5.50 -4.50
C ASP A 423 -9.57 5.46 -5.65
N THR A 424 -8.52 4.67 -5.43
CA THR A 424 -7.20 4.80 -6.05
C THR A 424 -7.24 4.73 -7.57
N ASN A 425 -7.79 3.67 -8.15
CA ASN A 425 -7.81 3.51 -9.61
C ASN A 425 -8.87 4.41 -10.28
N ASN A 426 -9.70 5.11 -9.50
CA ASN A 426 -10.59 6.16 -10.01
C ASN A 426 -9.97 7.55 -9.89
N HIS A 427 -8.73 7.69 -9.40
CA HIS A 427 -8.04 8.97 -9.26
C HIS A 427 -8.82 9.98 -8.40
N ALA A 428 -9.56 9.49 -7.40
CA ALA A 428 -10.58 10.29 -6.71
C ALA A 428 -10.60 10.06 -5.20
N ILE A 429 -11.12 11.07 -4.48
CA ILE A 429 -11.57 10.92 -3.09
C ILE A 429 -13.09 10.82 -3.08
N ARG A 430 -13.62 9.86 -2.31
CA ARG A 430 -15.05 9.66 -2.12
C ARG A 430 -15.42 10.05 -0.69
N VAL A 431 -16.59 10.65 -0.52
CA VAL A 431 -17.14 11.02 0.79
C VAL A 431 -18.41 10.22 1.01
N ALA A 432 -18.48 9.52 2.12
CA ALA A 432 -19.65 8.75 2.52
C ALA A 432 -20.25 9.29 3.81
N ASP A 433 -21.55 9.55 3.77
CA ASP A 433 -22.39 9.72 4.95
C ASP A 433 -23.04 8.36 5.23
N LEU A 434 -22.56 7.68 6.28
CA LEU A 434 -23.04 6.35 6.64
C LEU A 434 -24.47 6.36 7.23
N GLN A 435 -24.92 7.49 7.77
CA GLN A 435 -26.26 7.63 8.34
C GLN A 435 -27.29 7.91 7.24
N ALA A 436 -26.98 8.84 6.33
CA ALA A 436 -27.80 9.11 5.16
C ALA A 436 -27.74 7.97 4.13
N GLY A 437 -26.65 7.19 4.15
CA GLY A 437 -26.42 6.09 3.24
C GLY A 437 -26.05 6.57 1.83
N GLU A 438 -25.28 7.65 1.71
CA GLU A 438 -24.91 8.27 0.45
C GLU A 438 -23.39 8.29 0.29
N VAL A 439 -22.92 8.04 -0.94
CA VAL A 439 -21.53 8.20 -1.36
C VAL A 439 -21.49 9.19 -2.51
N ARG A 440 -20.62 10.20 -2.40
CA ARG A 440 -20.37 11.17 -3.46
C ARG A 440 -18.88 11.28 -3.76
N THR A 441 -18.54 11.76 -4.94
CA THR A 441 -17.18 12.15 -5.28
C THR A 441 -16.87 13.53 -4.67
N LEU A 442 -15.68 13.69 -4.11
CA LEU A 442 -15.19 15.00 -3.65
C LEU A 442 -14.56 15.72 -4.83
N ASP A 443 -15.14 16.85 -5.21
CA ASP A 443 -14.54 17.70 -6.22
C ASP A 443 -13.36 18.46 -5.61
N ILE A 444 -12.14 18.22 -6.12
CA ILE A 444 -10.95 18.94 -5.67
C ILE A 444 -10.71 20.14 -6.56
N HIS A 445 -10.47 21.29 -5.93
CA HIS A 445 -10.34 22.57 -6.61
C HIS A 445 -9.14 23.36 -6.10
N GLY A 446 -8.54 24.19 -6.97
CA GLY A 446 -7.47 25.10 -6.59
C GLY A 446 -6.07 24.48 -6.49
N LEU A 447 -5.87 23.30 -7.10
CA LEU A 447 -4.55 22.68 -7.26
C LEU A 447 -3.71 23.31 -8.38
#